data_AF-A0A7X5UEK6-F1
#
_entry.id   AF-A0A7X5UEK6-F1
#
_cell.length_a   1.000
_cell.length_b   1.000
_cell.length_c   1.000
_cell.angle_alpha   90.00
_cell.angle_beta   90.00
_cell.angle_gamma   90.00
#
_symmetry.space_group_name_H-M   'P 1'
#
loop_
_entity.id
_entity.type
_entity.pdbx_description
1 polymer ?
#
loop_
_entity_poly.entity_id
_entity_poly.type
_entity_poly.pdbx_seq_one_letter_code
_entity_poly.pdbx_strand_id
1 'polypeptide(L)'
;MSVARKHAPTTARRRVSRAAGRGFCGVHGQAIRGIRPIALNQEHGILQPMPESGLRTTGFPVGTLMRVLPHHACSTAAQFDGYHVISDAPGAAPYWPRFRGW
;
A
#
# COMPACT_ATOMS: atom_id res chain seq x y z
N MET A 1 32.86 2.48 36.67
CA MET A 1 32.88 2.37 35.19
C MET A 1 31.54 2.84 34.66
N SER A 2 31.49 4.02 34.03
CA SER A 2 30.26 4.61 33.47
C SER A 2 30.27 4.42 31.97
N VAL A 3 29.31 3.66 31.43
CA VAL A 3 29.13 3.52 29.99
C VAL A 3 28.15 4.60 29.53
N ALA A 4 28.67 5.56 28.77
CA ALA A 4 27.87 6.59 28.12
C ALA A 4 26.92 5.97 27.09
N ARG A 5 25.60 6.11 27.31
CA ARG A 5 24.59 5.78 26.30
C ARG A 5 24.58 6.85 25.22
N LYS A 6 25.13 6.55 24.04
CA LYS A 6 24.92 7.34 22.82
C LYS A 6 23.43 7.35 22.49
N HIS A 7 22.75 8.47 22.77
CA HIS A 7 21.42 8.74 22.24
C HIS A 7 21.56 9.24 20.80
N ALA A 8 21.49 8.32 19.84
CA ALA A 8 21.17 8.68 18.47
C ALA A 8 19.64 8.75 18.34
N PRO A 9 19.03 9.85 17.85
CA PRO A 9 17.61 9.88 17.57
C PRO A 9 17.34 9.06 16.30
N THR A 10 17.08 7.77 16.47
CA THR A 10 16.73 6.89 15.36
C THR A 10 15.26 7.08 15.01
N THR A 11 15.02 7.62 13.81
CA THR A 11 13.73 7.75 13.11
C THR A 11 12.69 8.67 13.75
N ALA A 12 12.32 9.73 13.04
CA ALA A 12 11.08 10.44 13.28
C ALA A 12 9.92 9.42 13.24
N ARG A 13 9.27 9.17 14.38
CA ARG A 13 7.97 8.49 14.41
C ARG A 13 6.97 9.38 13.68
N ARG A 14 6.84 9.17 12.36
CA ARG A 14 5.69 9.71 11.66
C ARG A 14 4.49 8.92 12.13
N ARG A 15 3.50 9.63 12.67
CA ARG A 15 2.21 9.08 13.08
C ARG A 15 1.67 8.25 11.91
N VAL A 16 1.76 6.92 11.99
CA VAL A 16 1.02 6.06 11.08
C VAL A 16 -0.43 6.33 11.42
N SER A 17 -1.14 6.99 10.52
CA SER A 17 -2.56 7.26 10.70
C SER A 17 -3.28 5.92 10.75
N ARG A 18 -3.50 5.40 11.96
CA ARG A 18 -4.47 4.35 12.26
C ARG A 18 -5.84 4.93 12.01
N ALA A 19 -6.29 4.91 10.76
CA ALA A 19 -7.65 5.32 10.42
C ALA A 19 -8.30 4.14 9.71
N ALA A 20 -9.36 3.65 10.32
CA ALA A 20 -10.19 2.54 9.91
C ALA A 20 -10.51 2.58 8.40
N GLY A 21 -10.38 1.41 7.74
CA GLY A 21 -10.89 1.17 6.38
C GLY A 21 -9.91 1.40 5.22
N ARG A 22 -8.62 1.05 5.32
CA ARG A 22 -7.65 1.27 4.23
C ARG A 22 -6.83 0.01 3.89
N GLY A 23 -7.08 -0.49 2.69
CA GLY A 23 -6.30 -1.51 1.98
C GLY A 23 -6.52 -1.42 0.46
N PHE A 24 -7.66 -0.86 0.06
CA PHE A 24 -8.06 -0.73 -1.34
C PHE A 24 -8.55 0.67 -1.65
N CYS A 25 -8.19 1.17 -2.82
CA CYS A 25 -8.68 2.44 -3.35
C CYS A 25 -8.93 2.33 -4.85
N GLY A 26 -9.72 3.27 -5.38
CA GLY A 26 -9.85 3.44 -6.82
C GLY A 26 -8.58 4.00 -7.46
N VAL A 27 -8.58 4.13 -8.78
CA VAL A 27 -7.43 4.60 -9.56
C VAL A 27 -6.97 6.03 -9.21
N HIS A 28 -7.83 6.85 -8.59
CA HIS A 28 -7.51 8.19 -8.11
C HIS A 28 -7.18 8.24 -6.61
N GLY A 29 -7.01 7.09 -5.95
CA GLY A 29 -6.61 7.01 -4.54
C GLY A 29 -7.75 7.15 -3.53
N GLN A 30 -9.00 7.29 -3.98
CA GLN A 30 -10.18 7.32 -3.13
C GLN A 30 -10.39 5.96 -2.45
N ALA A 31 -10.49 5.94 -1.12
CA ALA A 31 -10.60 4.71 -0.35
C ALA A 31 -11.92 3.97 -0.63
N ILE A 32 -11.84 2.67 -0.87
CA ILE A 32 -13.01 1.78 -0.97
C ILE A 32 -13.20 1.16 0.42
N ARG A 33 -14.25 1.60 1.12
CA ARG A 33 -14.61 1.08 2.45
C ARG A 33 -15.56 -0.09 2.32
N GLY A 34 -15.61 -0.95 3.35
CA GLY A 34 -16.59 -2.03 3.37
C GLY A 34 -16.19 -3.25 2.53
N ILE A 35 -14.91 -3.38 2.16
CA ILE A 35 -14.37 -4.56 1.48
C ILE A 35 -13.13 -5.04 2.25
N ARG A 36 -12.93 -6.36 2.32
CA ARG A 36 -11.77 -6.98 2.98
C ARG A 36 -11.16 -8.08 2.10
N PRO A 37 -9.85 -8.35 2.20
CA PRO A 37 -9.30 -9.56 1.63
C PRO A 37 -9.72 -10.76 2.48
N ILE A 38 -10.05 -11.88 1.85
CA ILE A 38 -10.36 -13.15 2.52
C ILE A 38 -9.37 -14.26 2.17
N ALA A 39 -8.67 -14.13 1.05
CA ALA A 39 -7.58 -15.02 0.67
C ALA A 39 -6.61 -14.28 -0.25
N LEU A 40 -5.35 -14.67 -0.20
CA LEU A 40 -4.31 -14.25 -1.13
C LEU A 40 -3.57 -15.52 -1.56
N ASN A 41 -3.47 -15.74 -2.86
CA ASN A 41 -2.51 -16.67 -3.44
C ASN A 41 -1.35 -15.88 -4.08
N GLN A 42 -0.46 -16.55 -4.80
CA GLN A 42 0.75 -15.92 -5.37
C GLN A 42 0.43 -14.70 -6.25
N GLU A 43 -0.65 -14.75 -7.04
CA GLU A 43 -0.96 -13.73 -8.07
C GLU A 43 -2.41 -13.21 -8.01
N HIS A 44 -3.25 -13.80 -7.16
CA HIS A 44 -4.65 -13.42 -7.01
C HIS A 44 -4.98 -13.13 -5.55
N GLY A 45 -5.72 -12.03 -5.37
CA GLY A 45 -6.40 -11.73 -4.11
C GLY A 45 -7.90 -11.90 -4.25
N ILE A 46 -8.52 -12.53 -3.26
CA ILE A 46 -9.98 -12.66 -3.17
C ILE A 46 -10.49 -11.63 -2.18
N LEU A 47 -11.35 -10.73 -2.66
CA LEU A 47 -11.97 -9.69 -1.85
C LEU A 47 -13.44 -9.99 -1.60
N GLN A 48 -13.91 -9.64 -0.41
CA GLN A 48 -15.31 -9.82 -0.01
C GLN A 48 -15.88 -8.50 0.52
N PRO A 49 -17.02 -8.03 -0.02
CA PRO A 49 -17.83 -7.00 0.62
C PRO A 49 -18.23 -7.41 2.05
N MET A 50 -18.13 -6.48 2.99
CA MET A 50 -18.66 -6.69 4.33
C MET A 50 -20.19 -6.60 4.29
N PRO A 51 -20.93 -7.41 5.06
CA PRO A 51 -22.41 -7.44 5.02
C PRO A 51 -23.08 -6.06 5.13
N GLU A 52 -22.55 -5.20 5.99
CA GLU A 52 -23.05 -3.86 6.30
C GLU A 52 -22.60 -2.77 5.30
N SER A 53 -21.76 -3.11 4.32
CA SER A 53 -21.14 -2.12 3.43
C SER A 53 -22.06 -1.59 2.33
N GLY A 54 -23.10 -2.33 1.98
CA GLY A 54 -23.91 -2.07 0.78
C GLY A 54 -23.16 -2.26 -0.55
N LEU A 55 -21.89 -2.65 -0.54
CA LEU A 55 -21.11 -2.91 -1.75
C LEU A 55 -21.61 -4.18 -2.44
N ARG A 56 -21.70 -4.11 -3.78
CA ARG A 56 -22.05 -5.24 -4.64
C ARG A 56 -20.95 -5.45 -5.67
N THR A 57 -20.69 -6.71 -5.99
CA THR A 57 -19.68 -7.09 -7.00
C THR A 57 -19.99 -6.55 -8.39
N THR A 58 -21.26 -6.28 -8.69
CA THR A 58 -21.69 -5.61 -9.93
C THR A 58 -21.13 -4.20 -10.10
N GLY A 59 -20.72 -3.54 -9.00
CA GLY A 59 -20.00 -2.26 -9.04
C GLY A 59 -18.51 -2.37 -9.40
N PHE A 60 -18.00 -3.61 -9.56
CA PHE A 60 -16.60 -3.91 -9.89
C PHE A 60 -16.56 -4.97 -11.01
N PRO A 61 -17.01 -4.62 -12.24
CA PRO A 61 -16.92 -5.54 -13.36
C PRO A 61 -15.46 -5.95 -13.64
N VAL A 62 -15.29 -7.09 -14.30
CA VAL A 62 -13.97 -7.56 -14.75
C VAL A 62 -13.27 -6.47 -15.57
N GLY A 63 -11.99 -6.23 -15.29
CA GLY A 63 -11.22 -5.13 -15.88
C GLY A 63 -11.22 -3.84 -15.04
N THR A 64 -12.01 -3.77 -13.95
CA THR A 64 -11.94 -2.64 -13.02
C THR A 64 -10.54 -2.55 -12.41
N LEU A 65 -9.86 -1.43 -12.64
CA LEU A 65 -8.57 -1.15 -12.01
C LEU A 65 -8.76 -0.61 -10.60
N MET A 66 -7.91 -1.09 -9.69
CA MET A 66 -7.87 -0.64 -8.31
C MET A 66 -6.43 -0.51 -7.84
N ARG A 67 -6.24 0.21 -6.74
CA ARG A 67 -4.96 0.35 -6.05
C ARG A 67 -5.04 -0.40 -4.73
N VAL A 68 -4.01 -1.18 -4.44
CA VAL A 68 -3.85 -1.90 -3.17
C VAL A 68 -2.81 -1.16 -2.32
N LEU A 69 -3.20 -0.72 -1.14
CA LEU A 69 -2.29 -0.12 -0.18
C LEU A 69 -1.53 -1.23 0.57
N PRO A 70 -0.19 -1.20 0.59
CA PRO A 70 0.58 -2.25 1.22
C PRO A 70 0.38 -2.22 2.74
N HIS A 71 0.27 -3.40 3.35
CA HIS A 71 0.35 -3.52 4.80
C HIS A 71 1.73 -3.09 5.31
N HIS A 72 2.78 -3.51 4.61
CA HIS A 72 4.16 -3.14 4.91
C HIS A 72 4.89 -2.70 3.65
N ALA A 73 5.25 -1.42 3.58
CA ALA A 73 5.83 -0.82 2.37
C ALA A 73 7.11 -1.54 1.93
N CYS A 74 8.03 -1.89 2.84
CA CYS A 74 9.29 -2.51 2.47
C CYS A 74 9.11 -3.90 1.86
N SER A 75 8.17 -4.69 2.40
CA SER A 75 7.92 -6.07 1.96
C SER A 75 7.27 -6.08 0.58
N THR A 76 6.29 -5.20 0.35
CA THR A 76 5.66 -5.03 -0.95
C THR A 76 6.64 -4.46 -1.97
N ALA A 77 7.38 -3.42 -1.62
CA ALA A 77 8.34 -2.77 -2.51
C ALA A 77 9.44 -3.72 -2.99
N ALA A 78 9.81 -4.73 -2.20
CA ALA A 78 10.79 -5.74 -2.58
C ALA A 78 10.32 -6.69 -3.70
N GLN A 79 9.02 -6.78 -3.96
CA GLN A 79 8.45 -7.69 -4.98
C GLN A 79 8.49 -7.13 -6.42
N PHE A 80 8.95 -5.89 -6.62
CA PHE A 80 8.86 -5.19 -7.92
C PHE A 80 10.20 -4.73 -8.46
N ASP A 81 10.35 -4.79 -9.81
CA ASP A 81 11.37 -4.17 -10.69
C ASP A 81 11.98 -2.87 -10.16
N GLY A 82 11.04 -2.05 -9.76
CA GLY A 82 11.14 -0.61 -9.60
C GLY A 82 9.72 -0.07 -9.53
N TYR A 83 9.59 1.25 -9.49
CA TYR A 83 8.34 1.90 -9.13
C TYR A 83 7.97 2.94 -10.18
N HIS A 84 6.73 2.88 -10.66
CA HIS A 84 6.15 3.99 -11.39
C HIS A 84 5.83 5.13 -10.42
N VAL A 85 6.39 6.31 -10.68
CA VAL A 85 6.25 7.47 -9.81
C VAL A 85 5.17 8.37 -10.35
N ILE A 86 4.21 8.70 -9.49
CA ILE A 86 3.14 9.66 -9.78
C ILE A 86 3.53 10.95 -9.07
N SER A 87 3.82 11.99 -9.85
CA SER A 87 4.30 13.28 -9.34
C SER A 87 3.86 14.39 -10.29
N ASP A 88 3.34 15.48 -9.73
CA ASP A 88 3.07 16.72 -10.48
C ASP A 88 4.31 17.63 -10.55
N ALA A 89 5.40 17.24 -9.87
CA ALA A 89 6.65 18.00 -9.88
C ALA A 89 7.34 17.92 -11.26
N PRO A 90 7.72 19.07 -11.86
CA PRO A 90 8.46 19.09 -13.11
C PRO A 90 9.78 18.30 -13.01
N GLY A 91 10.06 17.47 -14.02
CA GLY A 91 11.31 16.71 -14.12
C GLY A 91 11.38 15.46 -13.22
N ALA A 92 10.30 15.08 -12.53
CA ALA A 92 10.26 13.82 -11.80
C ALA A 92 10.41 12.62 -12.75
N ALA A 93 11.40 11.76 -12.50
CA ALA A 93 11.58 10.54 -13.28
C ALA A 93 10.34 9.64 -13.13
N PRO A 94 9.71 9.20 -14.23
CA PRO A 94 8.45 8.45 -14.19
C PRO A 94 8.61 7.02 -13.66
N TYR A 95 9.86 6.53 -13.62
CA TYR A 95 10.18 5.20 -13.13
C TYR A 95 11.48 5.21 -12.31
N TRP A 96 11.44 4.57 -11.16
CA TRP A 96 12.60 4.37 -10.28
C TRP A 96 12.99 2.90 -10.25
N PRO A 97 14.11 2.49 -10.86
CA PRO A 97 14.60 1.11 -10.74
C PRO A 97 14.97 0.82 -9.28
N ARG A 98 14.69 -0.41 -8.83
CA ARG A 98 15.04 -0.85 -7.47
C ARG A 98 16.33 -1.67 -7.50
N PHE A 99 17.23 -1.42 -6.56
CA PHE A 99 18.39 -2.30 -6.30
C PHE A 99 17.97 -3.59 -5.58
N ARG A 100 18.70 -4.69 -5.79
CA ARG A 100 18.29 -6.04 -5.38
C ARG A 100 19.50 -6.94 -5.10
N GLY A 101 19.25 -8.05 -4.40
CA GLY A 101 20.28 -9.00 -4.01
C GLY A 101 20.86 -8.70 -2.64
N TRP A 102 22.06 -9.21 -2.41
CA TRP A 102 22.87 -9.03 -1.21
C TRP A 102 24.22 -8.44 -1.59
#